data_AF-A0A968VZC7-F1
#
_entry.id   AF-A0A968VZC7-F1
#
_cell.length_a   1.000
_cell.length_b   1.000
_cell.length_c   1.000
_cell.angle_alpha   90.00
_cell.angle_beta   90.00
_cell.angle_gamma   90.00
#
_symmetry.space_group_name_H-M   'P 1'
#
loop_
_entity.id
_entity.type
_entity.pdbx_description
1 polymer ?
#
loop_
_entity_poly.entity_id
_entity_poly.type
_entity_poly.pdbx_seq_one_letter_code
_entity_poly.pdbx_strand_id
1 'polypeptide(L)'
;MQAARVDKPKLEELTFNTESEREIYLEKLSKKYPAGITHEVYKEEKATVNRFVIVRNNQANEFREVKYYWGGADYTLNGKPITAQYFLQQTKPRDNDYYNKKEM
;
A
#
# COMPACT_ATOMS: atom_id res chain seq x y z
N MET A 1 -5.92 15.56 33.30
CA MET A 1 -4.80 15.10 32.44
C MET A 1 -5.39 14.81 31.08
N GLN A 2 -5.12 15.65 30.08
CA GLN A 2 -5.58 15.44 28.71
C GLN A 2 -4.59 14.47 28.06
N ALA A 3 -5.04 13.26 27.72
CA ALA A 3 -4.23 12.34 26.93
C ALA A 3 -3.98 13.01 25.58
N ALA A 4 -2.71 13.24 25.24
CA ALA A 4 -2.33 13.68 23.91
C ALA A 4 -2.96 12.70 22.91
N ARG A 5 -3.81 13.21 22.00
CA ARG A 5 -4.25 12.44 20.85
C ARG A 5 -3.00 12.19 20.02
N VAL A 6 -2.44 10.98 20.12
CA VAL A 6 -1.43 10.54 19.16
C VAL A 6 -2.19 10.38 17.86
N ASP A 7 -2.12 11.38 17.00
CA ASP A 7 -2.66 11.30 15.64
C ASP A 7 -1.97 10.10 14.98
N LYS A 8 -2.71 8.99 14.84
CA LYS A 8 -2.20 7.80 14.15
C LYS A 8 -1.88 8.20 12.71
N PRO A 9 -0.76 7.74 12.13
CA PRO A 9 -0.43 8.10 10.77
C PRO A 9 -1.52 7.59 9.84
N LYS A 10 -2.18 8.53 9.16
CA LYS A 10 -3.18 8.26 8.14
C LYS A 10 -2.49 8.20 6.79
N LEU A 11 -2.80 7.18 5.99
CA LEU A 11 -2.28 7.11 4.64
C LEU A 11 -3.19 7.92 3.70
N GLU A 12 -2.65 8.96 3.07
CA GLU A 12 -3.41 9.78 2.11
C GLU A 12 -3.86 8.95 0.91
N GLU A 13 -5.07 9.21 0.41
CA GLU A 13 -5.60 8.54 -0.78
C GLU A 13 -4.73 8.84 -2.01
N LEU A 14 -4.54 7.84 -2.87
CA LEU A 14 -3.67 7.96 -4.02
C LEU A 14 -4.47 8.31 -5.28
N THR A 15 -4.49 9.59 -5.61
CA THR A 15 -5.12 10.11 -6.83
C THR A 15 -4.07 10.71 -7.75
N PHE A 16 -4.09 10.35 -9.04
CA PHE A 16 -3.22 10.90 -10.06
C PHE A 16 -4.03 11.64 -11.11
N ASN A 17 -3.66 12.88 -11.44
CA ASN A 17 -4.34 13.64 -12.49
C ASN A 17 -3.80 13.26 -13.88
N THR A 18 -2.54 12.82 -13.94
CA THR A 18 -1.84 12.45 -15.17
C THR A 18 -1.09 11.13 -15.04
N GLU A 19 -0.79 10.52 -16.18
CA GLU A 19 0.09 9.33 -16.23
C GLU A 19 1.52 9.66 -15.75
N SER A 20 2.06 10.82 -16.11
CA SER A 20 3.39 11.25 -15.71
C SER A 20 3.54 11.37 -14.19
N GLU A 21 2.54 11.90 -13.48
CA GLU A 21 2.55 11.95 -12.01
C GLU A 21 2.60 10.55 -11.38
N ARG A 22 1.84 9.61 -11.96
CA ARG A 22 1.86 8.21 -11.54
C ARG A 22 3.25 7.61 -11.75
N GLU A 23 3.87 7.82 -12.91
CA GLU A 23 5.19 7.27 -13.22
C GLU A 23 6.27 7.82 -12.28
N ILE A 24 6.29 9.13 -12.04
CA ILE A 24 7.21 9.76 -11.10
C ILE A 24 7.03 9.18 -9.69
N TYR A 25 5.78 8.95 -9.28
CA TYR A 25 5.47 8.33 -8.00
C TYR A 25 6.05 6.91 -7.89
N LEU A 26 5.82 6.08 -8.91
CA LEU A 26 6.32 4.70 -8.93
C LEU A 26 7.86 4.65 -9.00
N GLU A 27 8.50 5.58 -9.72
CA GLU A 27 9.96 5.70 -9.73
C GLU A 27 10.53 6.05 -8.35
N LYS A 28 9.88 6.97 -7.63
CA LYS A 28 10.27 7.28 -6.25
C LYS A 28 10.15 6.06 -5.34
N LEU A 29 9.11 5.24 -5.51
CA LEU A 29 8.95 4.00 -4.75
C LEU A 29 10.05 2.99 -5.06
N SER A 30 10.40 2.79 -6.34
CA SER A 30 11.44 1.81 -6.71
C SER A 30 12.82 2.19 -6.19
N LYS A 31 13.10 3.49 -6.02
CA LYS A 31 14.32 4.01 -5.39
C LYS A 31 14.31 3.93 -3.86
N LYS A 32 13.13 4.06 -3.25
CA LYS A 32 12.97 4.10 -1.78
C LYS A 32 12.93 2.72 -1.13
N TYR A 33 12.29 1.75 -1.78
CA TYR A 33 12.07 0.42 -1.21
C TYR A 33 13.00 -0.61 -1.87
N PRO A 34 13.53 -1.59 -1.11
CA PRO A 34 14.34 -2.65 -1.68
C PRO A 34 13.51 -3.58 -2.56
N ALA A 35 14.20 -4.37 -3.40
CA ALA A 35 13.57 -5.45 -4.15
C ALA A 35 12.82 -6.43 -3.23
N GLY A 36 11.65 -6.89 -3.67
CA GLY A 36 10.74 -7.73 -2.89
C GLY A 36 9.44 -7.01 -2.55
N ILE A 37 8.85 -7.39 -1.42
CA ILE A 37 7.55 -6.90 -0.94
C ILE A 37 7.75 -6.18 0.40
N THR A 38 7.39 -4.91 0.44
CA THR A 38 7.22 -4.16 1.69
C THR A 38 5.74 -4.01 2.00
N HIS A 39 5.32 -4.50 3.16
CA HIS A 39 3.94 -4.42 3.66
C HIS A 39 3.88 -3.43 4.83
N GLU A 40 3.25 -2.29 4.62
CA GLU A 40 3.03 -1.24 5.60
C GLU A 40 1.57 -1.31 6.09
N VAL A 41 1.38 -1.40 7.41
CA VAL A 41 0.06 -1.50 8.03
C VAL A 41 -0.25 -0.22 8.80
N TYR A 42 -1.27 0.51 8.35
CA TYR A 42 -1.76 1.73 8.98
C TYR A 42 -3.07 1.41 9.72
N LYS A 43 -3.10 1.62 11.03
CA LYS A 43 -4.31 1.44 11.85
C LYS A 43 -5.04 2.75 11.99
N GLU A 44 -6.08 2.96 11.21
CA GLU A 44 -6.93 4.15 11.29
C GLU A 44 -8.10 3.93 12.27
N GLU A 45 -8.88 4.99 12.51
CA GLU A 45 -10.02 4.96 13.43
C GLU A 45 -11.16 4.06 12.93
N LYS A 46 -11.37 3.99 11.61
CA LYS A 46 -12.51 3.29 10.99
C LYS A 46 -12.11 2.15 10.05
N ALA A 47 -10.82 2.00 9.80
CA ALA A 47 -10.27 1.03 8.86
C ALA A 47 -8.84 0.64 9.24
N THR A 48 -8.38 -0.47 8.70
CA THR A 48 -6.95 -0.80 8.60
C THR A 48 -6.55 -0.73 7.13
N VAL A 49 -5.51 0.02 6.83
CA VAL A 49 -4.98 0.13 5.47
C VAL A 49 -3.71 -0.71 5.37
N ASN A 50 -3.75 -1.75 4.53
CA ASN A 50 -2.60 -2.57 4.21
C ASN A 50 -2.03 -2.11 2.86
N ARG A 51 -0.86 -1.47 2.89
CA ARG A 51 -0.16 -1.00 1.69
C ARG A 51 0.99 -1.97 1.37
N PHE A 52 1.03 -2.44 0.13
CA PHE A 52 2.07 -3.32 -0.38
C PHE A 52 2.84 -2.58 -1.47
N VAL A 53 4.10 -2.27 -1.20
CA VAL A 53 5.04 -1.78 -2.21
C VAL A 53 5.87 -2.96 -2.70
N ILE A 54 5.68 -3.33 -3.97
CA ILE A 54 6.33 -4.47 -4.60
C ILE A 54 7.34 -3.95 -5.61
N VAL A 55 8.62 -4.22 -5.39
CA VAL A 55 9.71 -3.82 -6.29
C VAL A 55 10.30 -5.06 -6.94
N ARG A 56 10.16 -5.19 -8.26
CA ARG A 56 10.73 -6.29 -9.07
C ARG A 56 11.29 -5.70 -10.35
N ASN A 57 12.47 -6.16 -10.78
CA ASN A 57 13.15 -5.64 -11.99
C ASN A 57 13.27 -4.10 -12.01
N ASN A 58 13.57 -3.49 -10.86
CA ASN A 58 13.64 -2.03 -10.66
C ASN A 58 12.35 -1.24 -10.95
N GLN A 59 11.21 -1.93 -11.06
CA GLN A 59 9.89 -1.33 -11.20
C GLN A 59 9.09 -1.53 -9.91
N ALA A 60 8.49 -0.46 -9.40
CA ALA A 60 7.61 -0.53 -8.25
C ALA A 60 6.14 -0.56 -8.69
N ASN A 61 5.36 -1.37 -7.99
CA ASN A 61 3.90 -1.27 -7.97
C ASN A 61 3.45 -1.10 -6.53
N GLU A 62 2.40 -0.33 -6.34
CA GLU A 62 1.73 -0.19 -5.07
C GLU A 62 0.34 -0.81 -5.13
N PHE A 63 0.07 -1.69 -4.18
CA PHE A 63 -1.26 -2.21 -3.92
C PHE A 63 -1.75 -1.70 -2.57
N ARG A 64 -3.05 -1.39 -2.46
CA ARG A 64 -3.68 -1.10 -1.18
C ARG A 64 -4.90 -1.94 -0.97
N GLU A 65 -5.08 -2.40 0.25
CA GLU A 65 -6.34 -2.90 0.79
C GLU A 65 -6.77 -1.94 1.91
N VAL A 66 -7.96 -1.37 1.79
CA VAL A 66 -8.60 -0.60 2.86
C VAL A 66 -9.67 -1.48 3.47
N LYS A 67 -9.40 -2.09 4.62
CA LYS A 67 -10.34 -2.96 5.33
C LYS A 67 -11.11 -2.17 6.38
N TYR A 68 -12.38 -1.92 6.13
CA TYR A 68 -13.21 -1.16 7.04
C TYR A 68 -13.73 -2.03 8.19
N TYR A 69 -13.87 -1.43 9.38
CA TYR A 69 -14.35 -2.16 10.56
C TYR A 69 -15.82 -2.58 10.48
N TRP A 70 -16.59 -1.96 9.58
CA TRP A 70 -17.97 -2.37 9.28
C TRP A 70 -18.06 -3.63 8.40
N GLY A 71 -16.95 -4.11 7.85
CA GLY A 71 -16.86 -5.41 7.16
C GLY A 71 -16.55 -5.36 5.66
N GLY A 72 -16.57 -4.19 5.01
CA GLY A 72 -16.17 -4.03 3.62
C GLY A 72 -14.66 -3.87 3.42
N ALA A 73 -14.21 -4.01 2.17
CA ALA A 73 -12.85 -3.67 1.79
C ALA A 73 -12.75 -3.16 0.35
N ASP A 74 -11.90 -2.14 0.15
CA ASP A 74 -11.52 -1.64 -1.18
C ASP A 74 -10.11 -2.06 -1.53
N TYR A 75 -9.85 -2.25 -2.82
CA TYR A 75 -8.55 -2.67 -3.33
C TYR A 75 -8.12 -1.78 -4.49
N THR A 76 -6.87 -1.30 -4.47
CA THR A 76 -6.31 -0.52 -5.58
C THR A 76 -4.93 -1.00 -6.00
N LEU A 77 -4.61 -0.80 -7.28
CA LEU A 77 -3.26 -0.91 -7.86
C LEU A 77 -2.89 0.45 -8.43
N ASN A 78 -1.84 1.07 -7.90
CA ASN A 78 -1.34 2.38 -8.35
C ASN A 78 -2.48 3.41 -8.43
N GLY A 79 -3.36 3.43 -7.42
CA GLY A 79 -4.50 4.35 -7.32
C GLY A 79 -5.73 3.97 -8.15
N LYS A 80 -5.67 2.89 -8.95
CA LYS A 80 -6.81 2.41 -9.74
C LYS A 80 -7.53 1.25 -9.02
N PRO A 81 -8.87 1.24 -8.95
CA PRO A 81 -9.62 0.13 -8.36
C PRO A 81 -9.34 -1.21 -9.04
N ILE A 82 -9.23 -2.27 -8.25
CA ILE A 82 -9.06 -3.65 -8.70
C ILE A 82 -9.95 -4.60 -7.89
N THR A 83 -10.05 -5.86 -8.32
CA THR A 83 -10.79 -6.88 -7.57
C THR A 83 -9.96 -7.45 -6.41
N ALA A 84 -10.63 -7.93 -5.36
CA ALA A 84 -9.99 -8.64 -4.25
C ALA A 84 -9.18 -9.85 -4.73
N GLN A 85 -9.71 -10.62 -5.69
CA GLN A 85 -9.03 -11.79 -6.26
C GLN A 85 -7.71 -11.39 -6.94
N TYR A 86 -7.72 -10.31 -7.73
CA TYR A 86 -6.51 -9.82 -8.39
C TYR A 86 -5.49 -9.33 -7.36
N PHE A 87 -5.92 -8.55 -6.37
CA PHE A 87 -5.08 -8.10 -5.27
C PHE A 87 -4.38 -9.29 -4.57
N LEU A 88 -5.14 -10.28 -4.11
CA LEU A 88 -4.62 -11.46 -3.42
C LEU A 88 -3.65 -12.28 -4.28
N GLN A 89 -3.82 -12.28 -5.60
CA GLN A 89 -2.88 -12.97 -6.49
C GLN A 89 -1.56 -12.19 -6.61
N GLN A 90 -1.61 -10.86 -6.70
CA GLN A 90 -0.43 -10.04 -6.95
C GLN A 90 0.42 -9.78 -5.70
N THR A 91 -0.19 -9.70 -4.51
CA THR A 91 0.50 -9.39 -3.25
C THR A 91 1.10 -10.60 -2.55
N LYS A 92 0.91 -11.80 -3.10
CA LYS A 92 1.58 -13.01 -2.62
C LYS A 92 3.09 -12.95 -2.92
N PRO A 93 3.94 -13.30 -1.95
CA PRO A 93 5.36 -13.55 -2.20
C PRO A 93 5.54 -14.60 -3.30
N ARG A 94 6.46 -14.35 -4.23
CA ARG A 94 6.98 -15.35 -5.17
C ARG A 94 8.19 -16.05 -4.54
N ASP A 95 8.61 -17.16 -5.13
CA ASP A 95 9.83 -17.84 -4.70
C ASP A 95 11.02 -16.85 -4.70
N ASN A 96 11.68 -16.72 -3.55
CA ASN A 96 12.78 -15.80 -3.25
C ASN A 96 12.42 -14.30 -3.11
N ASP A 97 11.15 -13.91 -3.08
CA ASP A 97 10.81 -12.53 -2.71
C ASP A 97 11.11 -12.28 -1.23
N TYR A 98 11.93 -11.27 -0.95
CA TYR A 98 12.08 -10.76 0.41
C TYR A 98 10.79 -10.09 0.87
N TYR A 99 10.26 -10.46 2.03
CA TYR A 99 9.03 -9.90 2.59
C TYR A 99 9.31 -9.14 3.88
N ASN A 100 8.98 -7.85 3.91
CA ASN A 100 9.17 -6.99 5.07
C ASN A 100 7.85 -6.37 5.51
N LYS A 101 7.37 -6.72 6.70
CA LYS A 101 6.14 -6.15 7.28
C LYS A 101 6.48 -5.14 8.37
N LYS A 102 5.81 -3.98 8.35
CA LYS A 102 5.99 -2.89 9.31
C LYS A 102 4.63 -2.33 9.73
N GLU A 103 4.47 -2.07 11.02
CA GLU A 103 3.36 -1.26 11.54
C GLU A 103 3.78 0.21 11.50
N MET A 104 2.87 1.08 11.03
CA MET A 104 3.10 2.51 10.89
C MET A 104 2.39 3.29 11.97
#